data_AF-A0A2U2XED3-F1
#
_entry.id   AF-A0A2U2XED3-F1
#
_cell.length_a   1.000
_cell.length_b   1.000
_cell.length_c   1.000
_cell.angle_alpha   90.00
_cell.angle_beta   90.00
_cell.angle_gamma   90.00
#
_symmetry.space_group_name_H-M   'P 1'
#
loop_
_entity.id
_entity.type
_entity.pdbx_description
1 polymer ?
#
loop_
_entity_poly.entity_id
_entity_poly.type
_entity_poly.pdbx_seq_one_letter_code
_entity_poly.pdbx_strand_id
1 'polypeptide(L)'
;MKDTQTITFSEDMFDKHSNCFDGWSESYALLIINEALKELKYEGIIDDIAISKYACREIIEGKNRTEVCYAETDIGYFYLIRDMVDHINVVYNRWD
;
A
#
# COMPACT_ATOMS: atom_id res chain seq x y z
N MET A 1 8.06 -15.86 -0.76
CA MET A 1 7.20 -14.97 -1.58
C MET A 1 7.65 -15.01 -3.03
N LYS A 2 6.74 -14.72 -3.99
CA LYS A 2 7.11 -14.54 -5.41
C LYS A 2 7.67 -13.13 -5.64
N ASP A 3 8.42 -12.94 -6.72
CA ASP A 3 9.11 -11.69 -7.07
C ASP A 3 8.16 -10.49 -7.19
N THR A 4 7.04 -10.67 -7.90
CA THR A 4 5.98 -9.67 -8.04
C THR A 4 4.64 -10.29 -7.66
N GLN A 5 3.88 -9.61 -6.81
CA GLN A 5 2.57 -10.06 -6.37
C GLN A 5 1.60 -8.88 -6.24
N THR A 6 0.32 -9.15 -6.42
CA THR A 6 -0.75 -8.17 -6.26
C THR A 6 -1.81 -8.70 -5.32
N ILE A 7 -2.25 -7.85 -4.40
CA ILE A 7 -3.36 -8.12 -3.50
C ILE A 7 -4.38 -7.00 -3.66
N THR A 8 -5.65 -7.35 -3.57
CA THR A 8 -6.75 -6.39 -3.53
C THR A 8 -7.47 -6.54 -2.20
N PHE A 9 -7.63 -5.45 -1.48
CA PHE A 9 -8.41 -5.35 -0.25
C PHE A 9 -9.67 -4.53 -0.49
N SER A 10 -10.71 -4.78 0.30
CA SER A 10 -11.78 -3.81 0.51
C SER A 10 -11.29 -2.75 1.49
N GLU A 11 -11.53 -1.47 1.19
CA GLU A 11 -11.09 -0.35 2.03
C GLU A 11 -11.77 -0.36 3.41
N ASP A 12 -12.99 -0.91 3.51
CA ASP A 12 -13.73 -1.08 4.76
C ASP A 12 -12.97 -1.89 5.81
N MET A 13 -12.02 -2.73 5.40
CA MET A 13 -11.17 -3.48 6.33
C MET A 13 -10.31 -2.56 7.23
N PHE A 14 -10.11 -1.31 6.83
CA PHE A 14 -9.23 -0.35 7.49
C PHE A 14 -10.00 0.84 8.10
N ASP A 15 -11.31 0.67 8.37
CA ASP A 15 -12.24 1.65 8.94
C ASP A 15 -11.74 2.39 10.20
N LYS A 16 -10.86 1.77 10.98
CA LYS A 16 -10.27 2.36 12.19
C LYS A 16 -9.21 3.42 11.93
N HIS A 17 -8.63 3.49 10.73
CA HIS A 17 -7.62 4.48 10.40
C HIS A 17 -8.28 5.76 9.86
N SER A 18 -7.81 6.93 10.29
CA SER A 18 -8.41 8.22 9.93
C SER A 18 -8.41 8.53 8.43
N ASN A 19 -7.47 7.95 7.67
CA ASN A 19 -7.36 8.11 6.21
C ASN A 19 -8.17 7.08 5.40
N CYS A 20 -8.94 6.20 6.06
CA CYS A 20 -9.90 5.36 5.37
C CYS A 20 -10.94 6.25 4.69
N PHE A 21 -11.09 6.12 3.37
CA PHE A 21 -11.86 7.01 2.49
C PHE A 21 -11.42 8.49 2.46
N ASP A 22 -10.29 8.83 3.09
CA ASP A 22 -9.82 10.20 3.24
C ASP A 22 -8.34 10.35 2.84
N GLY A 23 -8.08 10.13 1.55
CA GLY A 23 -6.77 10.34 0.93
C GLY A 23 -5.70 9.32 1.36
N TRP A 24 -4.44 9.64 1.09
CA TRP A 24 -3.29 8.80 1.40
C TRP A 24 -2.41 9.46 2.47
N SER A 25 -1.87 8.65 3.37
CA SER A 25 -0.82 9.02 4.30
C SER A 25 0.17 7.88 4.48
N GLU A 26 1.39 8.18 4.91
CA GLU A 26 2.43 7.18 5.10
C GLU A 26 2.03 6.13 6.16
N SER A 27 1.36 6.55 7.25
CA SER A 27 0.88 5.62 8.28
C SER A 27 -0.21 4.70 7.76
N TYR A 28 -1.09 5.20 6.87
CA TYR A 28 -2.12 4.40 6.24
C TYR A 28 -1.52 3.39 5.26
N ALA A 29 -0.57 3.85 4.45
CA ALA A 29 0.21 3.00 3.56
C ALA A 29 0.92 1.88 4.32
N LEU A 30 1.56 2.20 5.44
CA LEU A 30 2.24 1.21 6.28
C LEU A 30 1.27 0.16 6.85
N LEU A 31 0.10 0.59 7.33
CA LEU A 31 -0.94 -0.34 7.80
C LEU A 31 -1.34 -1.33 6.70
N ILE A 32 -1.59 -0.83 5.50
CA ILE A 32 -2.00 -1.66 4.35
C ILE A 32 -0.86 -2.58 3.90
N ILE A 33 0.38 -2.10 3.88
CA ILE A 33 1.55 -2.91 3.54
C ILE A 33 1.72 -4.05 4.56
N ASN A 34 1.53 -3.79 5.85
CA ASN A 34 1.61 -4.82 6.87
C ASN A 34 0.55 -5.90 6.69
N GLU A 35 -0.70 -5.52 6.38
CA GLU A 35 -1.74 -6.50 6.04
C GLU A 35 -1.43 -7.24 4.72
N ALA A 36 -0.90 -6.54 3.71
CA ALA A 36 -0.45 -7.18 2.47
C ALA A 36 0.61 -8.25 2.74
N LEU A 37 1.61 -7.96 3.58
CA LEU A 37 2.66 -8.91 3.92
C LEU A 37 2.15 -10.14 4.67
N LYS A 38 1.11 -9.99 5.51
CA LYS A 38 0.43 -11.13 6.14
C LYS A 38 -0.23 -12.03 5.09
N GLU A 39 -0.97 -11.45 4.15
CA GLU A 39 -1.62 -12.19 3.05
C GLU A 39 -0.60 -12.85 2.11
N LEU A 40 0.52 -12.17 1.83
CA LEU A 40 1.63 -12.74 1.04
C LEU A 40 2.42 -13.81 1.80
N LYS A 41 2.12 -14.04 3.08
CA LYS A 41 2.82 -14.97 3.98
C LYS A 41 4.31 -14.67 4.04
N TYR A 42 4.66 -13.39 4.22
CA TYR A 42 6.03 -12.98 4.46
C TYR A 42 6.56 -13.66 5.74
N GLU A 43 7.75 -14.26 5.67
CA GLU A 43 8.32 -15.05 6.77
C GLU A 43 9.15 -14.21 7.75
N GLY A 44 9.43 -12.94 7.43
CA GLY A 44 10.16 -12.02 8.30
C GLY A 44 9.28 -11.32 9.35
N ILE A 45 9.90 -10.42 10.13
CA ILE A 45 9.21 -9.65 11.18
C ILE A 45 8.51 -8.46 10.52
N ILE A 46 7.18 -8.52 10.43
CA ILE A 46 6.36 -7.47 9.79
C ILE A 46 6.44 -6.15 10.57
N ASP A 47 6.51 -6.21 11.90
CA ASP A 47 6.54 -5.02 12.76
C ASP A 47 7.84 -4.19 12.62
N ASP A 48 8.89 -4.77 12.04
CA ASP A 48 10.18 -4.11 11.79
C ASP A 48 10.22 -3.43 10.40
N ILE A 49 9.19 -3.62 9.57
CA ILE A 49 9.13 -3.01 8.23
C ILE A 49 8.96 -1.51 8.36
N ALA A 50 9.95 -0.77 7.86
CA ALA A 50 9.94 0.68 7.82
C ALA A 50 9.90 1.18 6.37
N ILE A 51 9.13 2.23 6.13
CA ILE A 51 9.12 2.92 4.84
C ILE A 51 10.31 3.87 4.80
N SER A 52 11.25 3.63 3.88
CA SER A 52 12.44 4.48 3.69
C SER A 52 12.15 5.66 2.76
N LYS A 53 11.22 5.50 1.81
CA LYS A 53 10.71 6.56 0.95
C LYS A 53 9.22 6.37 0.70
N TYR A 54 8.48 7.49 0.76
CA TYR A 54 7.06 7.54 0.48
C TYR A 54 6.76 8.70 -0.46
N ALA A 55 6.00 8.45 -1.51
CA ALA A 55 5.53 9.49 -2.41
C ALA A 55 4.19 9.10 -3.04
N CYS A 56 3.24 10.03 -3.10
CA CYS A 56 1.99 9.87 -3.83
C CYS A 56 1.94 10.83 -5.00
N ARG A 57 1.35 10.38 -6.11
CA ARG A 57 1.17 11.21 -7.30
C ARG A 57 -0.19 10.94 -7.92
N GLU A 58 -0.89 12.02 -8.23
CA GLU A 58 -2.10 11.98 -9.05
C GLU A 58 -1.74 11.48 -10.47
N ILE A 59 -2.42 10.43 -10.94
CA ILE A 59 -2.31 10.00 -12.34
C ILE A 59 -2.90 11.08 -13.26
N ILE A 60 -4.03 11.66 -12.85
CA ILE A 60 -4.69 12.74 -13.56
C ILE A 60 -4.58 13.99 -12.70
N GLU A 61 -3.82 14.97 -13.17
CA GLU A 61 -3.61 16.24 -12.45
C GLU A 61 -4.94 16.93 -12.13
N GLY A 62 -5.09 17.38 -10.88
CA GLY A 62 -6.32 17.97 -10.36
C GLY A 62 -7.40 16.94 -9.99
N LYS A 63 -7.09 15.65 -10.00
CA LYS A 63 -7.98 14.57 -9.57
C LYS A 63 -7.33 13.77 -8.45
N ASN A 64 -7.43 14.28 -7.23
CA ASN A 64 -6.91 13.67 -6.00
C ASN A 64 -7.36 12.22 -5.76
N ARG A 65 -8.51 11.81 -6.30
CA ARG A 65 -8.97 10.40 -6.22
C ARG A 65 -8.22 9.44 -7.16
N THR A 66 -7.31 9.93 -7.98
CA THR A 66 -6.49 9.13 -8.92
C THR A 66 -5.04 8.98 -8.45
N GLU A 67 -4.79 9.23 -7.16
CA GLU A 67 -3.46 9.10 -6.58
C GLU A 67 -2.99 7.65 -6.50
N VAL A 68 -1.74 7.44 -6.92
CA VAL A 68 -0.97 6.21 -6.67
C VAL A 68 0.19 6.54 -5.75
N CYS A 69 0.35 5.76 -4.70
CA CYS A 69 1.47 5.90 -3.78
C CYS A 69 2.53 4.84 -4.04
N TYR A 70 3.78 5.29 -4.00
CA TYR A 70 4.98 4.48 -3.97
C TYR A 70 5.51 4.44 -2.53
N ALA A 71 5.82 3.24 -2.04
CA ALA A 71 6.47 3.04 -0.76
C ALA A 71 7.68 2.10 -0.93
N GLU A 72 8.84 2.56 -0.49
CA GLU A 72 10.10 1.83 -0.51
C GLU A 72 10.36 1.22 0.87
N THR A 73 10.70 -0.07 0.94
CA THR A 73 11.09 -0.74 2.17
C THR A 73 12.38 -1.54 1.98
N ASP A 74 12.88 -2.16 3.04
CA ASP A 74 14.06 -3.04 3.01
C ASP A 74 13.84 -4.33 2.20
N ILE A 75 12.60 -4.80 2.09
CA ILE A 75 12.23 -6.06 1.41
C ILE A 75 11.75 -5.89 -0.04
N GLY A 76 11.55 -4.66 -0.48
CA GLY A 76 11.08 -4.35 -1.83
C GLY A 76 10.42 -2.99 -1.91
N TYR A 77 9.58 -2.81 -2.92
CA TYR A 77 8.76 -1.62 -3.07
C TYR A 77 7.31 -1.96 -3.38
N PHE A 78 6.43 -1.04 -3.02
CA PHE A 78 5.00 -1.19 -3.13
C PHE A 78 4.40 -0.05 -3.95
N TYR A 79 3.43 -0.40 -4.78
CA TYR A 79 2.46 0.56 -5.31
C TYR A 79 1.10 0.34 -4.65
N LEU A 80 0.52 1.42 -4.16
CA LEU A 80 -0.78 1.45 -3.50
C LEU A 80 -1.73 2.27 -4.36
N ILE A 81 -2.86 1.69 -4.72
CA ILE A 81 -3.83 2.30 -5.63
C ILE A 81 -5.21 2.14 -5.01
N ARG A 82 -5.93 3.25 -4.87
CA ARG A 82 -7.33 3.26 -4.46
C ARG A 82 -8.15 3.33 -5.74
N ASP A 83 -9.02 2.36 -5.95
CA ASP A 83 -9.95 2.41 -7.07
C ASP A 83 -11.22 3.19 -6.71
N MET A 84 -12.07 3.42 -7.71
CA MET A 84 -13.30 4.21 -7.55
C MET A 84 -14.45 3.43 -6.89
N VAL A 85 -14.21 2.17 -6.49
CA VAL A 85 -15.22 1.24 -5.95
C VAL A 85 -14.75 0.71 -4.59
N ASP A 86 -14.04 1.54 -3.81
CA ASP A 86 -13.67 1.25 -2.43
C ASP A 86 -12.73 0.04 -2.26
N HIS A 87 -11.92 -0.26 -3.28
CA HIS A 87 -10.85 -1.25 -3.17
C HIS A 87 -9.47 -0.60 -3.15
N ILE A 88 -8.57 -1.27 -2.44
CA ILE A 88 -7.15 -0.93 -2.38
C ILE A 88 -6.36 -2.05 -3.05
N ASN A 89 -5.67 -1.69 -4.12
CA ASN A 89 -4.77 -2.59 -4.83
C ASN A 89 -3.33 -2.32 -4.38
N VAL A 90 -2.68 -3.38 -3.90
CA VAL A 90 -1.30 -3.37 -3.44
C VAL A 90 -0.47 -4.21 -4.40
N VAL A 91 0.49 -3.59 -5.08
CA VAL A 91 1.46 -4.29 -5.92
C VAL A 91 2.79 -4.31 -5.20
N TYR A 92 3.24 -5.49 -4.77
CA TYR A 92 4.56 -5.72 -4.21
C TYR A 92 5.53 -6.15 -5.31
N ASN A 93 6.74 -5.60 -5.29
CA ASN A 93 7.88 -6.08 -6.05
C ASN A 93 9.10 -6.20 -5.14
N ARG A 94 9.79 -7.33 -5.24
CA ARG A 94 11.08 -7.55 -4.61
C ARG A 94 12.17 -6.70 -5.27
N TRP A 95 13.26 -6.44 -4.54
CA TRP A 95 14.39 -5.67 -5.06
C TRP A 95 15.20 -6.38 -6.13
N ASP A 96 15.31 -7.71 -6.04
CA ASP A 96 16.05 -8.56 -6.98
C ASP A 96 15.16 -9.24 -8.03
#